data_AF-A0A8S2R395-F1
#
_entry.id   AF-A0A8S2R395-F1
#
_cell.length_a   1.000
_cell.length_b   1.000
_cell.length_c   1.000
_cell.angle_alpha   90.00
_cell.angle_beta   90.00
_cell.angle_gamma   90.00
#
_symmetry.space_group_name_H-M   'P 1'
#
loop_
_entity.id
_entity.type
_entity.pdbx_description
1 polymer ?
#
loop_
_entity_poly.entity_id
_entity_poly.type
_entity_poly.pdbx_seq_one_letter_code
_entity_poly.pdbx_strand_id
1 'polypeptide(L)'
;MRHGLVKRIQCFRINDDRSAYVTHMLYAHRRRSSLIVQQINTTNPSDETLDFDLLQRTQLSRQDAKQMDTKEIEFDSSKDKFLMITYRLFTQERTAIIVVIITNKITSNIHIKPNGQRKETILTVIKYSSLIHVDSLLNDTYAKDWEIKLQKQAKDDLFEALSISFENLLKEHIDTWSSIWQSGFSISRSLAPSIMNGDVINRTIYYVLCSTPSPLYDLQVSDTKRMELNQTLFQIDRCYESHSTLVGDRLWRSPGDDLAVYQLTYLWRTTLLKKGCSSLMLSGVNGVLQSMLLSIGGARFHNHHLEMNLDPKELHRDMFFRSIHFGKHFLLNISITVGHDNRAIMDVSIDNENGQAYACDAGCLDTPTKLSKKPIRFPVKMTSPSTAILYITEDFDYMTQLKDTLHVKEIEIAPPHAHDVLALHRHGHKLGGLPIIFWIVLGFLILVFHLFLVKIVLNEMGFFKHTTPAHSRARVL
;
A
#
# COMPACT_ATOMS: atom_id res chain seq x y z
N MET A 1 5.07 5.37 -5.24
CA MET A 1 3.90 4.56 -4.82
C MET A 1 2.59 5.18 -5.26
N ARG A 2 2.17 6.37 -4.77
CA ARG A 2 0.90 7.01 -5.15
C ARG A 2 0.66 7.12 -6.66
N HIS A 3 1.70 7.44 -7.42
CA HIS A 3 1.63 7.60 -8.88
C HIS A 3 2.13 6.39 -9.67
N GLY A 4 2.55 5.29 -9.03
CA GLY A 4 3.10 4.12 -9.75
C GLY A 4 4.44 4.33 -10.49
N LEU A 5 5.16 5.42 -10.21
CA LEU A 5 6.39 5.79 -10.91
C LEU A 5 7.64 5.38 -10.12
N VAL A 6 8.67 4.95 -10.86
CA VAL A 6 10.05 4.89 -10.39
C VAL A 6 10.80 6.09 -10.95
N LYS A 7 11.43 6.88 -10.08
CA LYS A 7 12.31 7.99 -10.48
C LYS A 7 13.68 7.78 -9.88
N ARG A 8 14.72 7.89 -10.72
CA ARG A 8 16.12 7.86 -10.30
C ARG A 8 16.77 9.14 -10.78
N ILE A 9 17.30 9.92 -9.84
CA ILE A 9 18.02 11.16 -10.13
C ILE A 9 19.49 10.88 -9.84
N GLN A 10 20.37 11.17 -10.79
CA GLN A 10 21.81 10.95 -10.69
C GLN A 10 22.55 12.19 -11.15
N CYS A 11 23.64 12.50 -10.45
CA CYS A 11 24.60 13.50 -10.86
C CYS A 11 25.89 12.77 -11.26
N PHE A 12 26.31 12.94 -12.50
CA PHE A 12 27.57 12.42 -13.00
C PHE A 12 28.60 13.54 -12.96
N ARG A 13 29.66 13.36 -12.17
CA ARG A 13 30.82 14.25 -12.21
C ARG A 13 31.74 13.76 -13.31
N ILE A 14 32.03 14.62 -14.29
CA ILE A 14 32.92 14.28 -15.41
C ILE A 14 34.34 14.76 -15.10
N ASN A 15 34.47 15.98 -14.58
CA ASN A 15 35.70 16.55 -14.04
C ASN A 15 35.35 17.59 -12.96
N ASP A 16 36.32 18.39 -12.50
CA ASP A 16 36.11 19.30 -11.37
C ASP A 16 35.04 20.36 -11.62
N ASP A 17 34.88 20.82 -12.87
CA ASP A 17 33.95 21.89 -13.24
C ASP A 17 32.75 21.43 -14.11
N ARG A 18 32.71 20.15 -14.54
CA ARG A 18 31.60 19.61 -15.34
C ARG A 18 30.85 18.52 -14.61
N SER A 19 29.55 18.72 -14.54
CA SER A 19 28.60 17.75 -14.03
C SER A 19 27.44 17.58 -15.00
N ALA A 20 26.76 16.45 -14.94
CA ALA A 20 25.54 16.20 -15.68
C ALA A 20 24.47 15.65 -14.77
N TYR A 21 23.26 16.19 -14.89
CA TYR A 21 22.12 15.73 -14.14
C TYR A 21 21.25 14.85 -15.03
N VAL A 22 21.11 13.59 -14.66
CA VAL A 22 20.27 12.62 -15.37
C VAL A 22 19.11 12.22 -14.49
N THR A 23 17.89 12.45 -14.99
CA THR A 23 16.67 11.97 -14.38
C THR A 23 16.10 10.85 -15.23
N HIS A 24 16.03 9.65 -14.66
CA HIS A 24 15.32 8.52 -15.24
C HIS A 24 13.94 8.41 -14.61
N MET A 25 12.91 8.31 -15.43
CA MET A 25 11.56 7.95 -15.03
C MET A 25 11.16 6.67 -15.73
N LEU A 26 10.58 5.73 -14.99
CA LEU A 26 10.12 4.43 -15.51
C LEU A 26 8.77 4.08 -14.88
N TYR A 27 7.85 3.58 -15.71
CA TYR A 27 6.59 3.02 -15.24
C TYR A 27 6.03 1.98 -16.21
N ALA A 28 5.36 0.97 -15.67
CA ALA A 28 4.48 0.09 -16.43
C ALA A 28 3.10 0.76 -16.51
N HIS A 29 2.60 0.99 -17.72
CA HIS A 29 1.38 1.76 -17.96
C HIS A 29 0.16 1.03 -17.37
N ARG A 30 -0.63 1.72 -16.54
CA ARG A 30 -1.66 1.02 -15.75
C ARG A 30 -2.93 0.74 -16.54
N ARG A 31 -3.22 1.58 -17.53
CA ARG A 31 -4.35 1.44 -18.46
C ARG A 31 -4.05 0.56 -19.68
N ARG A 32 -2.76 0.33 -19.96
CA ARG A 32 -2.25 -0.39 -21.14
C ARG A 32 -1.24 -1.41 -20.65
N SER A 33 -1.74 -2.58 -20.27
CA SER A 33 -1.02 -3.59 -19.49
C SER A 33 0.25 -4.12 -20.17
N SER A 34 0.38 -3.97 -21.48
CA SER A 34 1.54 -4.36 -22.30
C SER A 34 2.63 -3.29 -22.39
N LEU A 35 2.36 -2.04 -22.02
CA LEU A 35 3.24 -0.90 -22.30
C LEU A 35 4.10 -0.53 -21.08
N ILE A 36 5.41 -0.42 -21.29
CA ILE A 36 6.37 0.18 -20.37
C ILE A 36 6.89 1.47 -21.01
N VAL A 37 6.92 2.53 -20.22
CA VAL A 37 7.39 3.85 -20.65
C VAL A 37 8.57 4.27 -19.80
N GLN A 38 9.64 4.67 -20.46
CA GLN A 38 10.82 5.22 -19.84
C GLN A 38 11.13 6.60 -20.43
N GLN A 39 11.43 7.57 -19.59
CA GLN A 39 11.93 8.87 -20.00
C GLN A 39 13.28 9.14 -19.33
N ILE A 40 14.27 9.49 -20.14
CA ILE A 40 15.60 9.89 -19.68
C ILE A 40 15.75 11.36 -20.03
N ASN A 41 15.85 12.20 -19.00
CA ASN A 41 16.14 13.62 -19.16
C ASN A 41 17.54 13.92 -18.68
N THR A 42 18.40 14.37 -19.57
CA THR A 42 19.78 14.76 -19.25
C THR A 42 19.91 16.27 -19.39
N THR A 43 20.39 16.91 -18.33
CA THR A 43 20.63 18.36 -18.27
C THR A 43 22.11 18.63 -18.13
N ASN A 44 22.61 19.54 -18.95
CA ASN A 44 23.98 20.03 -18.93
C ASN A 44 24.01 21.43 -18.31
N PRO A 45 24.40 21.58 -17.03
CA PRO A 45 24.56 22.87 -16.37
C PRO A 45 25.88 23.57 -16.71
N SER A 46 26.78 22.95 -17.47
CA SER A 46 28.10 23.49 -17.76
C SER A 46 28.11 24.34 -19.04
N ASP A 47 29.17 25.12 -19.19
CA ASP A 47 29.40 25.97 -20.36
C ASP A 47 30.01 25.21 -21.55
N GLU A 48 30.29 23.91 -21.41
CA GLU A 48 30.82 23.04 -22.46
C GLU A 48 29.79 22.02 -22.94
N THR A 49 29.96 21.49 -24.16
CA THR A 49 29.12 20.41 -24.67
C THR A 49 29.42 19.10 -23.94
N LEU A 50 28.37 18.32 -23.64
CA LEU A 50 28.49 16.99 -23.07
C LEU A 50 28.07 15.90 -24.04
N ASP A 51 28.87 14.83 -24.09
CA ASP A 51 28.65 13.67 -24.93
C ASP A 51 28.43 12.43 -24.05
N PHE A 52 27.29 11.76 -24.24
CA PHE A 52 26.94 10.53 -23.50
C PHE A 52 26.64 9.39 -24.44
N ASP A 53 27.16 8.20 -24.14
CA ASP A 53 26.76 6.99 -24.85
C ASP A 53 25.61 6.32 -24.12
N LEU A 54 24.45 6.22 -24.78
CA LEU A 54 23.32 5.50 -24.23
C LEU A 54 23.38 4.03 -24.64
N LEU A 55 23.80 3.18 -23.72
CA LEU A 55 23.94 1.74 -23.98
C LEU A 55 22.66 0.98 -23.70
N GLN A 56 22.07 0.39 -24.74
CA GLN A 56 20.98 -0.58 -24.60
C GLN A 56 21.57 -1.97 -24.35
N ARG A 57 21.47 -2.45 -23.12
CA ARG A 57 21.89 -3.80 -22.74
C ARG A 57 20.71 -4.77 -22.83
N THR A 58 20.76 -5.70 -23.76
CA THR A 58 19.88 -6.89 -23.78
C THR A 58 20.48 -7.97 -22.88
N GLN A 59 20.25 -7.86 -21.57
CA GLN A 59 20.60 -8.93 -20.63
C GLN A 59 19.42 -9.88 -20.44
N LEU A 60 19.39 -10.95 -21.23
CA LEU A 60 18.74 -12.19 -20.81
C LEU A 60 19.83 -13.25 -20.70
N SER A 61 19.89 -13.92 -19.55
CA SER A 61 20.75 -15.09 -19.40
C SER A 61 20.33 -16.10 -20.47
N ARG A 62 21.24 -16.44 -21.40
CA ARG A 62 21.02 -17.45 -22.45
C ARG A 62 20.61 -18.82 -21.90
N GLN A 63 20.73 -19.04 -20.59
CA GLN A 63 20.42 -20.32 -19.95
C GLN A 63 18.91 -20.64 -19.94
N ASP A 64 18.02 -19.64 -19.94
CA ASP A 64 16.56 -19.87 -19.87
C ASP A 64 15.84 -19.70 -21.23
N ALA A 65 16.44 -18.97 -22.17
CA ALA A 65 15.89 -18.72 -23.49
C ALA A 65 16.52 -19.65 -24.54
N LYS A 66 15.79 -20.70 -24.94
CA LYS A 66 16.29 -21.69 -25.93
C LYS A 66 16.28 -21.17 -27.36
N GLN A 67 15.39 -20.23 -27.70
CA GLN A 67 15.26 -19.65 -29.03
C GLN A 67 14.93 -18.17 -28.93
N MET A 68 15.74 -17.36 -29.61
CA MET A 68 15.60 -15.91 -29.70
C MET A 68 15.65 -15.50 -31.18
N ASP A 69 14.58 -14.88 -31.66
CA ASP A 69 14.54 -14.21 -32.96
C ASP A 69 14.57 -12.70 -32.71
N THR A 70 15.37 -11.95 -33.48
CA THR A 70 15.48 -10.50 -33.35
C THR A 70 15.39 -9.87 -34.73
N LYS A 71 14.46 -8.93 -34.88
CA LYS A 71 14.18 -8.24 -36.14
C LYS A 71 14.11 -6.75 -35.90
N GLU A 72 14.73 -5.97 -36.78
CA GLU A 72 14.54 -4.53 -36.82
C GLU A 72 13.23 -4.23 -37.58
N ILE A 73 12.43 -3.33 -37.03
CA ILE A 73 11.19 -2.88 -37.63
C ILE A 73 11.14 -1.35 -37.64
N GLU A 74 10.46 -0.81 -38.63
CA GLU A 74 10.19 0.62 -38.79
C GLU A 74 8.67 0.78 -38.91
N PHE A 75 8.16 1.91 -38.41
CA PHE A 75 6.77 2.29 -38.55
C PHE A 75 6.73 3.57 -39.37
N ASP A 76 5.88 3.64 -40.40
CA ASP A 76 5.79 4.84 -41.25
C ASP A 76 5.46 6.12 -40.46
N SER A 77 4.82 5.96 -39.30
CA SER A 77 4.47 7.05 -38.37
C SER A 77 5.63 7.56 -37.52
N SER A 78 6.79 6.89 -37.51
CA SER A 78 7.95 7.27 -36.72
C SER A 78 9.25 7.19 -37.53
N LYS A 79 10.14 8.16 -37.32
CA LYS A 79 11.50 8.10 -37.87
C LYS A 79 12.42 7.17 -37.07
N ASP A 80 11.95 6.70 -35.92
CA ASP A 80 12.73 5.83 -35.04
C ASP A 80 12.68 4.38 -35.53
N LYS A 81 13.81 3.68 -35.34
CA LYS A 81 13.92 2.24 -35.55
C LYS A 81 13.56 1.51 -34.26
N PHE A 82 12.97 0.34 -34.38
CA PHE A 82 12.58 -0.49 -33.23
C PHE A 82 13.17 -1.89 -33.36
N LEU A 83 13.44 -2.51 -32.22
CA LEU A 83 13.85 -3.91 -32.10
C LEU A 83 12.65 -4.74 -31.66
N MET A 84 12.28 -5.72 -32.47
CA MET A 84 11.32 -6.76 -32.12
C MET A 84 12.08 -8.03 -31.77
N ILE A 85 11.85 -8.53 -30.56
CA ILE A 85 12.53 -9.71 -30.02
C ILE A 85 11.48 -10.73 -29.61
N THR A 86 11.57 -11.94 -30.16
CA THR A 86 10.69 -13.07 -29.81
C THR A 86 11.49 -14.12 -29.04
N TYR A 87 11.00 -14.48 -27.87
CA TYR A 87 11.56 -15.51 -26.99
C TYR A 87 10.60 -16.69 -26.85
N ARG A 88 11.18 -17.91 -26.81
CA ARG A 88 10.51 -19.11 -26.32
C ARG A 88 11.15 -19.54 -25.01
N LEU A 89 10.42 -19.33 -23.91
CA LEU A 89 10.86 -19.66 -22.56
C LEU A 89 10.27 -21.01 -22.16
N PHE A 90 11.10 -21.94 -21.70
CA PHE A 90 10.68 -23.28 -21.31
C PHE A 90 10.77 -23.43 -19.80
N THR A 91 9.71 -23.94 -19.18
CA THR A 91 9.67 -24.22 -17.75
C THR A 91 10.13 -25.66 -17.48
N GLN A 92 10.36 -25.97 -16.20
CA GLN A 92 10.70 -27.33 -15.76
C GLN A 92 9.52 -28.31 -15.90
N GLU A 93 8.27 -27.82 -15.93
CA GLU A 93 7.03 -28.62 -15.90
C GLU A 93 6.51 -29.00 -17.30
N ARG A 94 7.39 -29.07 -18.32
CA ARG A 94 7.00 -29.28 -19.73
C ARG A 94 5.96 -28.27 -20.23
N THR A 95 6.00 -27.05 -19.71
CA THR A 95 5.26 -25.92 -20.24
C THR A 95 6.21 -24.86 -20.79
N ALA A 96 5.68 -23.96 -21.60
CA ALA A 96 6.45 -22.91 -22.24
C ALA A 96 5.61 -21.65 -22.44
N ILE A 97 6.31 -20.52 -22.59
CA ILE A 97 5.72 -19.19 -22.80
C ILE A 97 6.44 -18.57 -23.99
N ILE A 98 5.66 -18.07 -24.96
CA ILE A 98 6.18 -17.24 -26.05
C ILE A 98 6.06 -15.78 -25.60
N VAL A 99 7.15 -15.03 -25.67
CA VAL A 99 7.20 -13.61 -25.31
C VAL A 99 7.67 -12.81 -26.51
N VAL A 100 6.96 -11.74 -26.85
CA VAL A 100 7.34 -10.77 -27.87
C VAL A 100 7.54 -9.42 -27.21
N ILE A 101 8.71 -8.84 -27.43
CA ILE A 101 9.09 -7.52 -26.92
C ILE A 101 9.38 -6.63 -28.12
N ILE A 102 8.76 -5.45 -28.18
CA ILE A 102 9.11 -4.41 -29.14
C ILE A 102 9.57 -3.18 -28.38
N THR A 103 10.75 -2.64 -28.69
CA THR A 103 11.30 -1.47 -28.00
C THR A 103 12.06 -0.56 -28.95
N ASN A 104 12.19 0.73 -28.64
CA ASN A 104 13.06 1.64 -29.40
C ASN A 104 14.47 1.06 -29.52
N LYS A 105 15.06 1.15 -30.72
CA LYS A 105 16.46 0.83 -30.98
C LYS A 105 17.29 2.04 -30.59
N ILE A 106 18.17 1.88 -29.61
CA ILE A 106 19.04 2.96 -29.15
C ILE A 106 20.38 2.83 -29.89
N THR A 107 20.65 3.76 -30.80
CA THR A 107 21.89 3.79 -31.60
C THR A 107 22.75 5.04 -31.35
N SER A 108 22.48 5.79 -30.27
CA SER A 108 22.89 7.19 -30.18
C SER A 108 23.95 7.49 -29.13
N ASN A 109 24.96 8.24 -29.60
CA ASN A 109 25.71 9.19 -28.80
C ASN A 109 24.84 10.44 -28.63
N ILE A 110 24.63 10.86 -27.39
CA ILE A 110 23.79 11.98 -27.00
C ILE A 110 24.68 13.20 -26.80
N HIS A 111 24.62 14.12 -27.75
CA HIS A 111 25.28 15.43 -27.67
C HIS A 111 24.34 16.44 -27.02
N ILE A 112 24.80 17.11 -25.95
CA ILE A 112 24.00 18.08 -25.17
C ILE A 112 24.77 19.39 -25.10
N LYS A 113 24.19 20.43 -25.70
CA LYS A 113 24.76 21.78 -25.73
C LYS A 113 24.96 22.35 -24.32
N PRO A 114 25.87 23.33 -24.16
CA PRO A 114 26.00 24.12 -22.94
C PRO A 114 24.66 24.64 -22.43
N ASN A 115 24.42 24.58 -21.12
CA ASN A 115 23.17 25.02 -20.48
C ASN A 115 21.90 24.40 -21.10
N GLY A 116 22.05 23.25 -21.78
CA GLY A 116 20.99 22.58 -22.54
C GLY A 116 20.38 21.40 -21.80
N GLN A 117 19.26 20.90 -22.33
CA GLN A 117 18.63 19.67 -21.89
C GLN A 117 18.25 18.80 -23.10
N ARG A 118 18.26 17.49 -22.90
CA ARG A 118 17.80 16.51 -23.90
C ARG A 118 16.94 15.44 -23.23
N LYS A 119 15.78 15.19 -23.83
CA LYS A 119 14.82 14.19 -23.37
C LYS A 119 14.74 13.07 -24.39
N GLU A 120 14.90 11.85 -23.93
CA GLU A 120 14.73 10.62 -24.71
C GLU A 120 13.57 9.83 -24.11
N THR A 121 12.59 9.47 -24.94
CA THR A 121 11.43 8.65 -24.54
C THR A 121 11.56 7.29 -25.19
N ILE A 122 11.54 6.24 -24.36
CA ILE A 122 11.64 4.85 -24.79
C ILE A 122 10.31 4.17 -24.45
N LEU A 123 9.69 3.60 -25.46
CA LEU A 123 8.49 2.79 -25.36
C LEU A 123 8.88 1.33 -25.54
N THR A 124 8.41 0.48 -24.64
CA THR A 124 8.60 -0.97 -24.71
C THR A 124 7.25 -1.65 -24.58
N VAL A 125 6.84 -2.41 -25.59
CA VAL A 125 5.63 -3.23 -25.57
C VAL A 125 6.01 -4.68 -25.35
N ILE A 126 5.34 -5.33 -24.39
CA ILE A 126 5.53 -6.74 -24.07
C ILE A 126 4.19 -7.47 -24.24
N LYS A 127 4.20 -8.53 -25.06
CA LYS A 127 3.09 -9.47 -25.20
C LYS A 127 3.60 -10.88 -24.92
N TYR A 128 2.78 -11.69 -24.29
CA TYR A 128 3.14 -13.07 -23.98
C TYR A 128 1.93 -14.00 -24.08
N SER A 129 2.17 -15.26 -24.38
CA SER A 129 1.14 -16.29 -24.41
C SER A 129 0.73 -16.71 -22.99
N SER A 130 -0.43 -17.37 -22.87
CA SER A 130 -0.67 -18.24 -21.72
C SER A 130 0.36 -19.37 -21.66
N LEU A 131 0.36 -20.16 -20.58
CA LEU A 131 1.15 -21.38 -20.51
C LEU A 131 0.74 -22.33 -21.65
N ILE A 132 1.70 -22.81 -22.43
CA ILE A 132 1.53 -23.74 -23.54
C ILE A 132 2.24 -25.04 -23.17
N HIS A 133 1.63 -26.20 -23.43
CA HIS A 133 2.34 -27.48 -23.30
C HIS A 133 3.44 -27.61 -24.36
N VAL A 134 4.61 -28.09 -23.95
CA VAL A 134 5.79 -28.19 -24.84
C VAL A 134 5.49 -29.05 -26.08
N ASP A 135 4.68 -30.10 -25.94
CA ASP A 135 4.29 -30.96 -27.06
C ASP A 135 3.54 -30.19 -28.16
N SER A 136 2.75 -29.17 -27.79
CA SER A 136 2.08 -28.29 -28.74
C SER A 136 3.04 -27.38 -29.50
N LEU A 137 4.19 -27.04 -28.89
CA LEU A 137 5.24 -26.24 -29.53
C LEU A 137 6.18 -27.06 -30.42
N LEU A 138 6.16 -28.40 -30.34
CA LEU A 138 6.83 -29.26 -31.31
C LEU A 138 6.17 -29.17 -32.70
N ASN A 139 4.90 -28.76 -32.74
CA ASN A 139 4.25 -28.43 -34.00
C ASN A 139 4.65 -27.03 -34.46
N ASP A 140 5.54 -26.97 -35.45
CA ASP A 140 6.09 -25.73 -35.99
C ASP A 140 5.02 -24.75 -36.52
N THR A 141 3.89 -25.25 -37.05
CA THR A 141 2.81 -24.35 -37.51
C THR A 141 2.12 -23.68 -36.32
N TYR A 142 1.76 -24.44 -35.29
CA TYR A 142 1.14 -23.91 -34.07
C TYR A 142 2.01 -22.87 -33.38
N ALA A 143 3.31 -23.14 -33.24
CA ALA A 143 4.25 -22.20 -32.63
C ALA A 143 4.39 -20.90 -33.46
N LYS A 144 4.49 -21.03 -34.79
CA LYS A 144 4.57 -19.87 -35.70
C LYS A 144 3.29 -19.04 -35.70
N ASP A 145 2.12 -19.67 -35.65
CA ASP A 145 0.83 -18.96 -35.62
C ASP A 145 0.71 -18.10 -34.35
N TRP A 146 1.15 -18.63 -33.20
CA TRP A 146 1.22 -17.86 -31.95
C TRP A 146 2.21 -16.69 -32.04
N GLU A 147 3.39 -16.91 -32.61
CA GLU A 147 4.37 -15.85 -32.80
C GLU A 147 3.83 -14.74 -33.70
N ILE A 148 3.23 -15.08 -34.86
CA ILE A 148 2.63 -14.12 -35.79
C ILE A 148 1.53 -13.33 -35.08
N LYS A 149 0.66 -14.01 -34.32
CA LYS A 149 -0.40 -13.36 -33.54
C LYS A 149 0.15 -12.37 -32.51
N LEU A 150 1.12 -12.78 -31.69
CA LEU A 150 1.70 -11.93 -30.65
C LEU A 150 2.52 -10.77 -31.24
N GLN A 151 3.25 -11.01 -32.33
CA GLN A 151 3.97 -9.98 -33.06
C GLN A 151 3.01 -8.93 -33.64
N LYS A 152 1.88 -9.35 -34.21
CA LYS A 152 0.85 -8.43 -34.69
C LYS A 152 0.29 -7.59 -33.53
N GLN A 153 -0.13 -8.23 -32.44
CA GLN A 153 -0.65 -7.52 -31.27
C GLN A 153 0.36 -6.54 -30.66
N ALA A 154 1.63 -6.90 -30.58
CA ALA A 154 2.67 -6.01 -30.07
C ALA A 154 2.91 -4.81 -30.99
N LYS A 155 2.84 -5.00 -32.32
CA LYS A 155 2.94 -3.93 -33.31
C LYS A 155 1.75 -2.98 -33.22
N ASP A 156 0.53 -3.50 -33.13
CA ASP A 156 -0.69 -2.71 -33.04
C ASP A 156 -0.68 -1.84 -31.76
N ASP A 157 -0.32 -2.42 -30.61
CA ASP A 157 -0.20 -1.71 -29.34
C ASP A 157 0.89 -0.61 -29.37
N LEU A 158 2.05 -0.89 -29.99
CA LEU A 158 3.12 0.12 -30.11
C LEU A 158 2.70 1.24 -31.06
N PHE A 159 2.06 0.90 -32.18
CA PHE A 159 1.55 1.88 -33.13
C PHE A 159 0.54 2.83 -32.47
N GLU A 160 -0.38 2.30 -31.66
CA GLU A 160 -1.29 3.12 -30.84
C GLU A 160 -0.49 4.01 -29.87
N ALA A 161 0.46 3.43 -29.12
CA ALA A 161 1.24 4.19 -28.14
C ALA A 161 2.06 5.33 -28.77
N LEU A 162 2.60 5.14 -29.97
CA LEU A 162 3.33 6.17 -30.72
C LEU A 162 2.46 7.35 -31.15
N SER A 163 1.14 7.15 -31.27
CA SER A 163 0.20 8.23 -31.59
C SER A 163 -0.14 9.13 -30.40
N ILE A 164 0.33 8.78 -29.20
CA ILE A 164 0.00 9.46 -27.94
C ILE A 164 1.25 10.15 -27.39
N SER A 165 1.11 11.41 -26.96
CA SER A 165 2.23 12.12 -26.31
C SER A 165 2.61 11.48 -24.98
N PHE A 166 3.88 11.62 -24.59
CA PHE A 166 4.38 11.16 -23.30
C PHE A 166 3.56 11.75 -22.14
N GLU A 167 3.21 13.04 -22.20
CA GLU A 167 2.45 13.73 -21.16
C GLU A 167 1.06 13.11 -20.99
N ASN A 168 0.40 12.72 -22.08
CA ASN A 168 -0.90 12.07 -22.04
C ASN A 168 -0.78 10.64 -21.50
N LEU A 169 0.21 9.85 -21.94
CA LEU A 169 0.47 8.52 -21.38
C LEU A 169 0.75 8.58 -19.86
N LEU A 170 1.56 9.54 -19.44
CA LEU A 170 1.88 9.74 -18.02
C LEU A 170 0.63 10.14 -17.24
N LYS A 171 -0.17 11.08 -17.77
CA LYS A 171 -1.42 11.52 -17.15
C LYS A 171 -2.39 10.35 -17.00
N GLU A 172 -2.64 9.59 -18.06
CA GLU A 172 -3.54 8.42 -18.00
C GLU A 172 -3.09 7.40 -16.95
N HIS A 173 -1.79 7.13 -16.85
CA HIS A 173 -1.23 6.25 -15.82
C HIS A 173 -1.47 6.80 -14.40
N ILE A 174 -1.18 8.09 -14.17
CA ILE A 174 -1.34 8.74 -12.87
C ILE A 174 -2.82 8.79 -12.47
N ASP A 175 -3.70 9.18 -13.39
CA ASP A 175 -5.14 9.27 -13.15
C ASP A 175 -5.71 7.90 -12.80
N THR A 176 -5.27 6.84 -13.50
CA THR A 176 -5.67 5.45 -13.18
C THR A 176 -5.23 5.05 -11.76
N TRP A 177 -4.00 5.35 -11.37
CA TRP A 177 -3.54 5.10 -10.00
C TRP A 177 -4.31 5.94 -8.97
N SER A 178 -4.60 7.20 -9.28
CA SER A 178 -5.39 8.06 -8.42
C SER A 178 -6.79 7.49 -8.19
N SER A 179 -7.43 6.95 -9.23
CA SER A 179 -8.74 6.27 -9.13
C SER A 179 -8.67 5.03 -8.26
N ILE A 180 -7.64 4.18 -8.42
CA ILE A 180 -7.43 3.00 -7.56
C ILE A 180 -7.26 3.43 -6.09
N TRP A 181 -6.49 4.49 -5.82
CA TRP A 181 -6.22 4.99 -4.47
C TRP A 181 -7.33 5.85 -3.86
N GLN A 182 -8.48 6.02 -4.54
CA GLN A 182 -9.66 6.63 -3.93
C GLN A 182 -10.11 5.80 -2.71
N SER A 183 -10.11 4.48 -2.86
CA SER A 183 -10.24 3.55 -1.74
C SER A 183 -8.91 3.38 -1.03
N GLY A 184 -8.95 3.22 0.29
CA GLY A 184 -7.72 2.98 1.03
C GLY A 184 -7.88 2.94 2.53
N PHE A 185 -6.78 2.61 3.19
CA PHE A 185 -6.65 2.56 4.64
C PHE A 185 -5.53 3.49 5.08
N SER A 186 -5.70 4.10 6.25
CA SER A 186 -4.60 4.77 6.95
C SER A 186 -4.74 4.56 8.44
N ILE A 187 -3.60 4.49 9.12
CA ILE A 187 -3.52 4.33 10.57
C ILE A 187 -2.56 5.37 11.13
N SER A 188 -2.90 5.95 12.29
CA SER A 188 -2.07 6.91 13.00
C SER A 188 -0.70 6.33 13.34
N ARG A 189 0.35 7.17 13.33
CA ARG A 189 1.72 6.72 13.60
C ARG A 189 1.86 6.25 15.05
N SER A 190 2.48 5.09 15.23
CA SER A 190 2.86 4.53 16.52
C SER A 190 4.38 4.60 16.69
N LEU A 191 4.83 5.05 17.85
CA LEU A 191 6.22 5.02 18.29
C LEU A 191 6.56 3.80 19.16
N ALA A 192 5.56 2.97 19.48
CA ALA A 192 5.75 1.72 20.20
C ALA A 192 6.72 0.79 19.44
N PRO A 193 7.63 0.09 20.16
CA PRO A 193 8.61 -0.78 19.54
C PRO A 193 7.93 -1.93 18.79
N SER A 194 8.50 -2.31 17.64
CA SER A 194 8.04 -3.44 16.82
C SER A 194 6.58 -3.34 16.31
N ILE A 195 5.97 -2.16 16.37
CA ILE A 195 4.62 -1.93 15.81
C ILE A 195 4.71 -1.41 14.39
N MET A 196 3.87 -1.99 13.52
CA MET A 196 3.74 -1.61 12.12
C MET A 196 3.10 -0.23 11.96
N ASN A 197 3.66 0.55 11.03
CA ASN A 197 3.19 1.88 10.68
C ASN A 197 2.68 1.95 9.24
N GLY A 198 2.06 3.08 8.91
CA GLY A 198 1.43 3.30 7.60
C GLY A 198 2.40 3.18 6.42
N ASP A 199 3.70 3.40 6.61
CA ASP A 199 4.72 3.22 5.57
C ASP A 199 4.85 1.75 5.13
N VAL A 200 4.88 0.80 6.09
CA VAL A 200 4.93 -0.63 5.80
C VAL A 200 3.62 -1.09 5.14
N ILE A 201 2.49 -0.63 5.64
CA ILE A 201 1.15 -0.95 5.10
C ILE A 201 1.02 -0.45 3.66
N ASN A 202 1.30 0.84 3.42
CA ASN A 202 1.18 1.46 2.10
C ASN A 202 2.10 0.78 1.08
N ARG A 203 3.33 0.43 1.48
CA ARG A 203 4.27 -0.29 0.62
C ARG A 203 3.80 -1.71 0.31
N THR A 204 3.30 -2.43 1.31
CA THR A 204 2.75 -3.78 1.15
C THR A 204 1.57 -3.77 0.16
N ILE A 205 0.58 -2.90 0.41
CA ILE A 205 -0.58 -2.74 -0.47
C ILE A 205 -0.11 -2.37 -1.88
N TYR A 206 0.78 -1.39 -2.03
CA TYR A 206 1.31 -1.00 -3.33
C TYR A 206 1.88 -2.19 -4.13
N TYR A 207 2.71 -3.04 -3.51
CA TYR A 207 3.28 -4.20 -4.19
C TYR A 207 2.23 -5.24 -4.60
N VAL A 208 1.25 -5.50 -3.73
CA VAL A 208 0.15 -6.40 -4.05
C VAL A 208 -0.68 -5.86 -5.23
N LEU A 209 -0.98 -4.55 -5.22
CA LEU A 209 -1.79 -3.91 -6.25
C LEU A 209 -1.04 -3.79 -7.59
N CYS A 210 0.24 -3.43 -7.59
CA CYS A 210 1.01 -3.29 -8.84
C CYS A 210 1.17 -4.63 -9.56
N SER A 211 1.25 -5.73 -8.82
CA SER A 211 1.32 -7.10 -9.35
C SER A 211 -0.06 -7.70 -9.68
N THR A 212 -1.14 -6.93 -9.55
CA THR A 212 -2.50 -7.35 -9.88
C THR A 212 -2.99 -6.61 -11.13
N PRO A 213 -3.65 -7.27 -12.10
CA PRO A 213 -4.25 -6.60 -13.26
C PRO A 213 -5.35 -5.59 -12.89
N SER A 214 -5.57 -4.61 -13.78
CA SER A 214 -6.55 -3.53 -13.61
C SER A 214 -7.63 -3.55 -14.70
N PRO A 215 -8.46 -4.62 -14.78
CA PRO A 215 -9.38 -4.83 -15.91
C PRO A 215 -10.44 -3.75 -16.07
N LEU A 216 -10.86 -3.08 -14.98
CA LEU A 216 -11.81 -1.96 -15.04
C LEU A 216 -11.28 -0.76 -15.82
N TYR A 217 -9.96 -0.61 -15.89
CA TYR A 217 -9.31 0.51 -16.57
C TYR A 217 -8.67 0.09 -17.90
N ASP A 218 -8.48 -1.21 -18.13
CA ASP A 218 -7.86 -1.72 -19.35
C ASP A 218 -8.72 -1.42 -20.58
N LEU A 219 -8.07 -0.88 -21.62
CA LEU A 219 -8.71 -0.53 -22.90
C LEU A 219 -9.15 -1.75 -23.70
N GLN A 220 -8.53 -2.91 -23.46
CA GLN A 220 -8.81 -4.15 -24.18
C GLN A 220 -10.04 -4.90 -23.63
N VAL A 221 -10.61 -4.43 -22.52
CA VAL A 221 -11.80 -5.03 -21.89
C VAL A 221 -13.07 -4.37 -22.44
N SER A 222 -14.04 -5.18 -22.86
CA SER A 222 -15.33 -4.69 -23.37
C SER A 222 -16.14 -3.93 -22.31
N ASP A 223 -16.98 -3.00 -22.74
CA ASP A 223 -17.83 -2.22 -21.83
C ASP A 223 -18.80 -3.10 -21.04
N THR A 224 -19.34 -4.16 -21.66
CA THR A 224 -20.18 -5.16 -21.00
C THR A 224 -19.44 -5.83 -19.85
N LYS A 225 -18.21 -6.28 -20.10
CA LYS A 225 -17.41 -6.93 -19.06
C LYS A 225 -17.00 -5.95 -17.97
N ARG A 226 -16.69 -4.70 -18.33
CA ARG A 226 -16.38 -3.65 -17.36
C ARG A 226 -17.57 -3.38 -16.44
N MET A 227 -18.80 -3.35 -16.97
CA MET A 227 -20.01 -3.18 -16.17
C MET A 227 -20.24 -4.33 -15.20
N GLU A 228 -20.08 -5.58 -15.66
CA GLU A 228 -20.16 -6.77 -14.79
C GLU A 228 -19.16 -6.70 -13.63
N LEU A 229 -17.88 -6.43 -13.94
CA LEU A 229 -16.82 -6.33 -12.93
C LEU A 229 -17.07 -5.21 -11.92
N ASN A 230 -17.69 -4.10 -12.37
CA ASN A 230 -18.06 -2.99 -11.49
C ASN A 230 -19.21 -3.39 -10.56
N GLN A 231 -20.23 -4.11 -11.06
CA GLN A 231 -21.33 -4.62 -10.24
C GLN A 231 -20.83 -5.57 -9.14
N THR A 232 -19.85 -6.43 -9.45
CA THR A 232 -19.23 -7.34 -8.45
C THR A 232 -18.57 -6.61 -7.28
N LEU A 233 -18.13 -5.36 -7.44
CA LEU A 233 -17.57 -4.58 -6.33
C LEU A 233 -18.62 -4.15 -5.30
N PHE A 234 -19.88 -4.07 -5.71
CA PHE A 234 -20.99 -3.55 -4.92
C PHE A 234 -21.92 -4.65 -4.40
N GLN A 235 -22.08 -5.73 -5.16
CA GLN A 235 -22.85 -6.93 -4.79
C GLN A 235 -21.94 -7.99 -4.21
N ILE A 236 -21.50 -7.78 -2.97
CA ILE A 236 -20.59 -8.68 -2.26
C ILE A 236 -21.41 -9.68 -1.47
N ASP A 237 -21.52 -10.92 -1.96
CA ASP A 237 -22.27 -11.97 -1.25
C ASP A 237 -21.58 -12.37 0.07
N ARG A 238 -20.28 -12.68 -0.02
CA ARG A 238 -19.43 -13.11 1.12
C ARG A 238 -17.99 -12.66 0.93
N CYS A 239 -17.47 -11.85 1.85
CA CYS A 239 -16.05 -11.50 2.04
C CYS A 239 -15.98 -10.51 3.21
N TYR A 240 -15.18 -10.66 4.25
CA TYR A 240 -14.09 -11.58 4.52
C TYR A 240 -14.42 -12.38 5.80
N GLU A 241 -14.22 -13.70 5.82
CA GLU A 241 -14.66 -14.56 6.94
C GLU A 241 -13.49 -14.92 7.90
N SER A 242 -12.93 -13.92 8.60
CA SER A 242 -11.95 -14.15 9.68
C SER A 242 -11.80 -12.95 10.63
N HIS A 243 -10.73 -12.93 11.43
CA HIS A 243 -10.30 -11.80 12.26
C HIS A 243 -9.47 -10.81 11.43
N SER A 244 -9.28 -9.60 11.96
CA SER A 244 -8.47 -8.57 11.30
C SER A 244 -7.09 -9.10 10.87
N THR A 245 -6.66 -8.73 9.66
CA THR A 245 -5.30 -9.02 9.18
C THR A 245 -4.26 -8.05 9.73
N LEU A 246 -4.63 -6.96 10.42
CA LEU A 246 -3.69 -5.98 10.97
C LEU A 246 -2.67 -6.60 11.94
N VAL A 247 -3.08 -7.64 12.68
CA VAL A 247 -2.23 -8.38 13.62
C VAL A 247 -1.38 -9.49 12.96
N GLY A 248 -1.51 -9.69 11.65
CA GLY A 248 -0.85 -10.78 10.91
C GLY A 248 0.53 -10.41 10.38
N ASP A 249 1.58 -10.48 11.21
CA ASP A 249 2.94 -10.03 10.88
C ASP A 249 3.50 -10.52 9.53
N ARG A 250 3.17 -11.76 9.12
CA ARG A 250 3.66 -12.33 7.85
C ARG A 250 3.12 -11.65 6.59
N LEU A 251 1.95 -11.01 6.70
CA LEU A 251 1.30 -10.32 5.59
C LEU A 251 1.93 -8.94 5.32
N TRP A 252 2.59 -8.35 6.31
CA TRP A 252 3.03 -6.96 6.27
C TRP A 252 4.55 -6.86 6.24
N ARG A 253 5.11 -6.84 5.03
CA ARG A 253 6.55 -6.84 4.83
C ARG A 253 6.97 -5.99 3.64
N SER A 254 8.20 -5.48 3.71
CA SER A 254 8.87 -4.94 2.53
C SER A 254 9.46 -6.10 1.73
N PRO A 255 9.00 -6.37 0.51
CA PRO A 255 9.79 -7.21 -0.37
C PRO A 255 11.10 -6.48 -0.74
N GLY A 256 12.21 -7.20 -0.76
CA GLY A 256 13.53 -6.68 -1.14
C GLY A 256 13.89 -6.94 -2.60
N ASP A 257 13.34 -8.01 -3.17
CA ASP A 257 13.57 -8.47 -4.53
C ASP A 257 12.24 -8.90 -5.22
N ASP A 258 12.34 -9.24 -6.49
CA ASP A 258 11.22 -9.68 -7.35
C ASP A 258 10.56 -10.97 -6.85
N LEU A 259 11.34 -11.95 -6.40
CA LEU A 259 10.84 -13.19 -5.81
C LEU A 259 10.00 -12.91 -4.55
N ALA A 260 10.46 -12.01 -3.69
CA ALA A 260 9.74 -11.60 -2.48
C ALA A 260 8.43 -10.87 -2.82
N VAL A 261 8.40 -10.06 -3.89
CA VAL A 261 7.17 -9.42 -4.40
C VAL A 261 6.16 -10.49 -4.84
N TYR A 262 6.62 -11.49 -5.60
CA TYR A 262 5.77 -12.60 -6.04
C TYR A 262 5.20 -13.37 -4.86
N GLN A 263 6.05 -13.78 -3.91
CA GLN A 263 5.65 -14.52 -2.72
C GLN A 263 4.68 -13.73 -1.84
N LEU A 264 4.91 -12.42 -1.66
CA LEU A 264 4.02 -11.53 -0.91
C LEU A 264 2.64 -11.45 -1.58
N THR A 265 2.63 -11.21 -2.89
CA THR A 265 1.39 -11.12 -3.66
C THR A 265 0.63 -12.45 -3.62
N TYR A 266 1.32 -13.57 -3.80
CA TYR A 266 0.72 -14.90 -3.72
C TYR A 266 0.12 -15.18 -2.34
N LEU A 267 0.84 -14.85 -1.26
CA LEU A 267 0.36 -15.02 0.10
C LEU A 267 -0.93 -14.21 0.34
N TRP A 268 -0.93 -12.92 0.02
CA TRP A 268 -2.10 -12.05 0.17
C TRP A 268 -3.30 -12.58 -0.61
N ARG A 269 -3.12 -12.91 -1.90
CA ARG A 269 -4.19 -13.44 -2.74
C ARG A 269 -4.74 -14.74 -2.18
N THR A 270 -3.87 -15.65 -1.75
CA THR A 270 -4.26 -16.94 -1.17
C THR A 270 -5.04 -16.75 0.13
N THR A 271 -4.59 -15.86 1.02
CA THR A 271 -5.30 -15.54 2.26
C THR A 271 -6.70 -15.01 1.98
N LEU A 272 -6.86 -14.06 1.06
CA LEU A 272 -8.17 -13.49 0.73
C LEU A 272 -9.09 -14.52 0.06
N LEU A 273 -8.58 -15.30 -0.89
CA LEU A 273 -9.34 -16.37 -1.57
C LEU A 273 -9.84 -17.44 -0.59
N LYS A 274 -8.98 -17.88 0.34
CA LYS A 274 -9.35 -18.88 1.37
C LYS A 274 -10.32 -18.34 2.41
N LYS A 275 -10.56 -17.02 2.45
CA LYS A 275 -11.47 -16.35 3.38
C LYS A 275 -12.72 -15.78 2.70
N GLY A 276 -13.10 -16.35 1.55
CA GLY A 276 -14.38 -16.12 0.89
C GLY A 276 -14.37 -15.05 -0.20
N CYS A 277 -13.29 -14.29 -0.39
CA CYS A 277 -13.29 -13.13 -1.28
C CYS A 277 -13.15 -13.47 -2.78
N SER A 278 -13.40 -14.70 -3.21
CA SER A 278 -13.18 -15.15 -4.59
C SER A 278 -13.91 -14.31 -5.65
N SER A 279 -15.14 -13.91 -5.38
CA SER A 279 -15.94 -13.06 -6.28
C SER A 279 -15.26 -11.70 -6.51
N LEU A 280 -14.87 -11.00 -5.43
CA LEU A 280 -14.17 -9.72 -5.51
C LEU A 280 -12.83 -9.83 -6.27
N MET A 281 -12.09 -10.93 -6.09
CA MET A 281 -10.80 -11.09 -6.75
C MET A 281 -10.88 -11.09 -8.29
N LEU A 282 -12.06 -11.35 -8.87
CA LEU A 282 -12.30 -11.26 -10.32
C LEU A 282 -12.24 -9.82 -10.85
N SER A 283 -12.57 -8.83 -10.03
CA SER A 283 -12.51 -7.39 -10.37
C SER A 283 -11.08 -6.83 -10.36
N GLY A 284 -10.07 -7.70 -10.28
CA GLY A 284 -8.65 -7.34 -10.32
C GLY A 284 -8.27 -6.41 -9.19
N VAL A 285 -7.50 -5.35 -9.48
CA VAL A 285 -6.92 -4.46 -8.48
C VAL A 285 -7.94 -3.85 -7.52
N ASN A 286 -9.11 -3.41 -8.01
CA ASN A 286 -10.12 -2.77 -7.17
C ASN A 286 -10.72 -3.78 -6.18
N GLY A 287 -10.99 -5.00 -6.65
CA GLY A 287 -11.51 -6.07 -5.83
C GLY A 287 -10.49 -6.63 -4.83
N VAL A 288 -9.21 -6.70 -5.22
CA VAL A 288 -8.11 -7.02 -4.29
C VAL A 288 -8.01 -5.96 -3.20
N LEU A 289 -8.01 -4.67 -3.56
CA LEU A 289 -7.96 -3.58 -2.60
C LEU A 289 -9.16 -3.63 -1.65
N GLN A 290 -10.38 -3.74 -2.17
CA GLN A 290 -11.60 -3.89 -1.38
C GLN A 290 -11.49 -5.07 -0.40
N SER A 291 -11.06 -6.24 -0.88
CA SER A 291 -10.86 -7.43 -0.04
C SER A 291 -9.81 -7.20 1.05
N MET A 292 -8.72 -6.49 0.74
CA MET A 292 -7.71 -6.11 1.75
C MET A 292 -8.31 -5.19 2.82
N LEU A 293 -9.08 -4.16 2.42
CA LEU A 293 -9.74 -3.24 3.36
C LEU A 293 -10.70 -3.97 4.29
N LEU A 294 -11.49 -4.90 3.76
CA LEU A 294 -12.37 -5.74 4.56
C LEU A 294 -11.58 -6.61 5.53
N SER A 295 -10.50 -7.23 5.06
CA SER A 295 -9.63 -8.04 5.92
C SER A 295 -8.98 -7.21 7.04
N ILE A 296 -8.58 -5.97 6.77
CA ILE A 296 -7.99 -5.04 7.75
C ILE A 296 -9.02 -4.68 8.81
N GLY A 297 -10.25 -4.38 8.41
CA GLY A 297 -11.34 -4.01 9.32
C GLY A 297 -11.99 -5.18 10.04
N GLY A 298 -11.54 -6.42 9.82
CA GLY A 298 -12.28 -7.61 10.24
C GLY A 298 -13.73 -7.59 9.72
N ALA A 299 -13.94 -6.92 8.59
CA ALA A 299 -15.25 -6.57 8.10
C ALA A 299 -15.79 -7.68 7.19
N ARG A 300 -17.01 -8.12 7.47
CA ARG A 300 -17.64 -9.26 6.82
C ARG A 300 -18.91 -8.81 6.14
N PHE A 301 -18.98 -9.03 4.83
CA PHE A 301 -20.22 -9.00 4.09
C PHE A 301 -20.95 -10.32 4.30
N HIS A 302 -22.18 -10.19 4.77
CA HIS A 302 -23.23 -11.19 4.64
C HIS A 302 -24.22 -10.70 3.58
N ASN A 303 -25.12 -11.58 3.14
CA ASN A 303 -26.09 -11.32 2.05
C ASN A 303 -26.85 -9.98 2.14
N HIS A 304 -27.04 -9.43 3.34
CA HIS A 304 -27.83 -8.21 3.56
C HIS A 304 -27.13 -7.12 4.40
N HIS A 305 -25.94 -7.35 4.94
CA HIS A 305 -25.27 -6.36 5.79
C HIS A 305 -23.75 -6.54 5.84
N LEU A 306 -23.06 -5.47 6.22
CA LEU A 306 -21.66 -5.44 6.58
C LEU A 306 -21.54 -5.38 8.10
N GLU A 307 -20.75 -6.27 8.67
CA GLU A 307 -20.39 -6.25 10.09
C GLU A 307 -18.88 -6.00 10.25
N MET A 308 -18.45 -5.13 11.17
CA MET A 308 -17.04 -4.93 11.49
C MET A 308 -16.67 -5.63 12.79
N ASN A 309 -15.89 -6.70 12.72
CA ASN A 309 -15.53 -7.53 13.86
C ASN A 309 -14.09 -7.24 14.33
N LEU A 310 -13.89 -6.04 14.87
CA LEU A 310 -12.66 -5.64 15.55
C LEU A 310 -12.86 -5.80 17.06
N ASP A 311 -11.84 -6.27 17.78
CA ASP A 311 -11.88 -6.30 19.24
C ASP A 311 -11.72 -4.86 19.76
N PRO A 312 -12.70 -4.32 20.53
CA PRO A 312 -12.58 -3.00 21.15
C PRO A 312 -11.29 -2.80 21.92
N LYS A 313 -10.70 -3.87 22.49
CA LYS A 313 -9.44 -3.80 23.25
C LYS A 313 -8.24 -3.46 22.38
N GLU A 314 -8.28 -3.72 21.07
CA GLU A 314 -7.15 -3.48 20.16
C GLU A 314 -7.18 -2.09 19.51
N LEU A 315 -8.22 -1.28 19.77
CA LEU A 315 -8.47 0.02 19.13
C LEU A 315 -7.64 1.17 19.73
N HIS A 316 -6.34 0.97 19.93
CA HIS A 316 -5.44 1.97 20.53
C HIS A 316 -4.99 3.08 19.57
N ARG A 317 -5.38 3.02 18.30
CA ARG A 317 -4.87 3.87 17.23
C ARG A 317 -6.00 4.34 16.33
N ASP A 318 -5.88 5.58 15.87
CA ASP A 318 -6.82 6.09 14.88
C ASP A 318 -6.65 5.35 13.55
N MET A 319 -7.76 4.88 13.00
CA MET A 319 -7.85 4.12 11.76
C MET A 319 -8.89 4.76 10.85
N PHE A 320 -8.57 4.86 9.56
CA PHE A 320 -9.45 5.50 8.58
C PHE A 320 -9.57 4.59 7.36
N PHE A 321 -10.79 4.14 7.10
CA PHE A 321 -11.19 3.40 5.93
C PHE A 321 -11.93 4.35 4.99
N ARG A 322 -11.42 4.46 3.76
CA ARG A 322 -11.96 5.36 2.74
C ARG A 322 -12.54 4.56 1.60
N SER A 323 -13.71 5.00 1.14
CA SER A 323 -14.38 4.52 -0.06
C SER A 323 -14.50 2.99 -0.16
N ILE A 324 -15.02 2.36 0.88
CA ILE A 324 -15.38 0.93 0.84
C ILE A 324 -16.65 0.81 0.01
N HIS A 325 -16.63 -0.04 -1.03
CA HIS A 325 -17.79 -0.28 -1.88
C HIS A 325 -18.87 -1.05 -1.11
N PHE A 326 -20.12 -0.59 -1.14
CA PHE A 326 -21.24 -1.23 -0.44
C PHE A 326 -22.57 -0.97 -1.16
N GLY A 327 -23.48 -1.94 -1.13
CA GLY A 327 -24.88 -1.78 -1.54
C GLY A 327 -25.07 -1.34 -2.99
N LYS A 328 -26.14 -0.59 -3.27
CA LYS A 328 -26.50 -0.05 -4.60
C LYS A 328 -25.65 1.17 -4.98
N HIS A 329 -24.34 0.96 -5.10
CA HIS A 329 -23.38 1.94 -5.64
C HIS A 329 -23.06 3.15 -4.75
N PHE A 330 -22.88 2.95 -3.45
CA PHE A 330 -22.31 4.00 -2.60
C PHE A 330 -21.03 3.54 -1.88
N LEU A 331 -20.27 4.53 -1.45
CA LEU A 331 -18.95 4.36 -0.84
C LEU A 331 -19.02 4.74 0.64
N LEU A 332 -18.65 3.79 1.50
CA LEU A 332 -18.58 3.99 2.95
C LEU A 332 -17.23 4.60 3.34
N ASN A 333 -17.28 5.58 4.22
CA ASN A 333 -16.12 6.10 4.94
C ASN A 333 -16.31 5.82 6.42
N ILE A 334 -15.37 5.09 7.02
CA ILE A 334 -15.41 4.68 8.42
C ILE A 334 -14.12 5.13 9.07
N SER A 335 -14.24 5.90 10.15
CA SER A 335 -13.10 6.30 10.96
C SER A 335 -13.28 5.86 12.39
N ILE A 336 -12.22 5.30 12.96
CA ILE A 336 -12.15 4.87 14.35
C ILE A 336 -11.09 5.76 14.98
N THR A 337 -11.43 6.52 16.01
CA THR A 337 -10.49 7.44 16.66
C THR A 337 -10.52 7.25 18.17
N VAL A 338 -9.39 7.49 18.83
CA VAL A 338 -9.30 7.44 20.29
C VAL A 338 -9.54 8.83 20.85
N GLY A 339 -10.66 9.01 21.54
CA GLY A 339 -11.09 10.26 22.17
C GLY A 339 -10.18 10.73 23.30
N HIS A 340 -10.46 11.92 23.82
CA HIS A 340 -9.72 12.51 24.94
C HIS A 340 -9.92 11.75 26.26
N ASP A 341 -11.03 11.05 26.39
CA ASP A 341 -11.34 10.16 27.51
C ASP A 341 -10.72 8.76 27.35
N ASN A 342 -9.81 8.60 26.37
CA ASN A 342 -9.15 7.34 26.01
C ASN A 342 -10.12 6.25 25.51
N ARG A 343 -11.35 6.59 25.13
CA ARG A 343 -12.29 5.63 24.55
C ARG A 343 -12.25 5.71 23.03
N ALA A 344 -12.41 4.56 22.37
CA ALA A 344 -12.57 4.51 20.93
C ALA A 344 -13.99 4.97 20.53
N ILE A 345 -14.07 5.78 19.48
CA ILE A 345 -15.32 6.22 18.85
C ILE A 345 -15.26 5.95 17.35
N MET A 346 -16.42 5.69 16.75
CA MET A 346 -16.55 5.44 15.32
C MET A 346 -17.35 6.55 14.66
N ASP A 347 -16.84 7.13 13.59
CA ASP A 347 -17.59 8.06 12.75
C ASP A 347 -17.78 7.41 11.37
N VAL A 348 -19.04 7.31 10.93
CA VAL A 348 -19.45 6.60 9.71
C VAL A 348 -20.21 7.56 8.78
N SER A 349 -19.86 7.56 7.50
CA SER A 349 -20.53 8.37 6.47
C SER A 349 -20.59 7.65 5.13
N ILE A 350 -21.46 8.13 4.25
CA ILE A 350 -21.60 7.69 2.87
C ILE A 350 -21.32 8.85 1.91
N ASP A 351 -20.80 8.57 0.74
CA ASP A 351 -20.53 9.60 -0.29
C ASP A 351 -21.82 10.16 -0.94
N ASN A 352 -22.89 9.36 -0.97
CA ASN A 352 -24.13 9.68 -1.66
C ASN A 352 -25.28 9.94 -0.67
N GLU A 353 -25.83 11.17 -0.66
CA GLU A 353 -26.97 11.54 0.20
C GLU A 353 -28.28 10.83 -0.16
N ASN A 354 -28.42 10.41 -1.41
CA ASN A 354 -29.58 9.64 -1.87
C ASN A 354 -29.45 8.15 -1.52
N GLY A 355 -28.29 7.71 -1.01
CA GLY A 355 -28.08 6.35 -0.54
C GLY A 355 -28.99 6.04 0.65
N GLN A 356 -29.62 4.87 0.63
CA GLN A 356 -30.36 4.34 1.76
C GLN A 356 -29.44 3.36 2.48
N ALA A 357 -28.73 3.85 3.49
CA ALA A 357 -27.88 3.03 4.34
C ALA A 357 -28.17 3.35 5.80
N TYR A 358 -28.25 2.31 6.63
CA TYR A 358 -28.52 2.39 8.05
C TYR A 358 -27.41 1.70 8.82
N ALA A 359 -27.06 2.26 9.97
CA ALA A 359 -26.03 1.70 10.83
C ALA A 359 -26.51 1.59 12.28
N CYS A 360 -25.95 0.62 12.99
CA CYS A 360 -26.05 0.49 14.44
C CYS A 360 -24.72 0.01 15.02
N ASP A 361 -24.49 0.39 16.28
CA ASP A 361 -23.34 -0.07 17.06
C ASP A 361 -23.56 -1.49 17.61
N ALA A 362 -22.60 -1.98 18.40
CA ALA A 362 -22.58 -3.36 18.86
C ALA A 362 -23.90 -3.77 19.54
N GLY A 363 -24.47 -4.89 19.09
CA GLY A 363 -25.72 -5.44 19.59
C GLY A 363 -27.00 -4.78 19.06
N CYS A 364 -26.90 -3.65 18.33
CA CYS A 364 -28.01 -2.98 17.66
C CYS A 364 -29.26 -2.78 18.54
N LEU A 365 -29.08 -2.42 19.81
CA LEU A 365 -30.20 -2.17 20.73
C LEU A 365 -31.02 -0.94 20.35
N ASP A 366 -30.32 0.11 19.94
CA ASP A 366 -30.88 1.41 19.56
C ASP A 366 -31.45 1.35 18.14
N THR A 367 -32.39 2.25 17.83
CA THR A 367 -33.00 2.32 16.49
C THR A 367 -31.92 2.57 15.42
N PRO A 368 -31.93 1.81 14.30
CA PRO A 368 -30.96 2.00 13.23
C PRO A 368 -30.92 3.45 12.74
N THR A 369 -29.73 4.01 12.66
CA THR A 369 -29.54 5.42 12.27
C THR A 369 -29.22 5.51 10.79
N LYS A 370 -29.98 6.33 10.05
CA LYS A 370 -29.74 6.57 8.62
C LYS A 370 -28.45 7.34 8.41
N LEU A 371 -27.56 6.82 7.58
CA LEU A 371 -26.28 7.45 7.23
C LEU A 371 -26.47 8.59 6.22
N SER A 372 -25.51 9.52 6.22
CA SER A 372 -25.45 10.65 5.29
C SER A 372 -23.99 10.99 4.94
N LYS A 373 -23.78 12.04 4.13
CA LYS A 373 -22.44 12.62 3.91
C LYS A 373 -21.80 13.17 5.18
N LYS A 374 -22.61 13.64 6.13
CA LYS A 374 -22.10 14.07 7.43
C LYS A 374 -21.80 12.83 8.27
N PRO A 375 -20.57 12.69 8.80
CA PRO A 375 -20.23 11.57 9.67
C PRO A 375 -21.14 11.50 10.89
N ILE A 376 -21.68 10.31 11.11
CA ILE A 376 -22.51 9.99 12.27
C ILE A 376 -21.65 9.22 13.25
N ARG A 377 -21.68 9.66 14.51
CA ARG A 377 -20.87 9.12 15.58
C ARG A 377 -21.56 7.98 16.31
N PHE A 378 -20.85 6.88 16.48
CA PHE A 378 -21.25 5.71 17.25
C PHE A 378 -20.21 5.44 18.36
N PRO A 379 -20.64 5.19 19.61
CA PRO A 379 -19.72 4.73 20.64
C PRO A 379 -19.26 3.30 20.32
N VAL A 380 -18.01 2.97 20.63
CA VAL A 380 -17.58 1.56 20.61
C VAL A 380 -18.11 0.87 21.86
N LYS A 381 -18.90 -0.18 21.66
CA LYS A 381 -19.49 -1.01 22.72
C LYS A 381 -18.87 -2.41 22.71
N MET A 382 -18.85 -3.04 23.88
CA MET A 382 -18.51 -4.44 24.09
C MET A 382 -19.76 -5.24 24.43
N THR A 383 -19.82 -6.49 23.98
CA THR A 383 -20.98 -7.36 24.15
C THR A 383 -20.57 -8.73 24.71
N SER A 384 -21.50 -9.37 25.43
CA SER A 384 -21.35 -10.74 25.94
C SER A 384 -22.55 -11.60 25.50
N PRO A 385 -22.37 -12.60 24.59
CA PRO A 385 -21.13 -12.94 23.87
C PRO A 385 -20.69 -11.84 22.89
N SER A 386 -19.41 -11.88 22.48
CA SER A 386 -18.82 -10.87 21.59
C SER A 386 -19.49 -10.87 20.21
N THR A 387 -19.90 -9.69 19.78
CA THR A 387 -20.48 -9.40 18.46
C THR A 387 -19.62 -8.38 17.71
N ALA A 388 -20.00 -8.04 16.47
CA ALA A 388 -19.34 -6.96 15.75
C ALA A 388 -19.60 -5.60 16.41
N ILE A 389 -18.68 -4.65 16.20
CA ILE A 389 -18.75 -3.31 16.79
C ILE A 389 -19.61 -2.35 15.97
N LEU A 390 -19.83 -2.67 14.70
CA LEU A 390 -20.60 -1.85 13.76
C LEU A 390 -21.30 -2.75 12.75
N TYR A 391 -22.57 -2.46 12.49
CA TYR A 391 -23.39 -3.09 11.47
C TYR A 391 -23.89 -2.03 10.49
N ILE A 392 -23.88 -2.33 9.19
CA ILE A 392 -24.37 -1.45 8.12
C ILE A 392 -25.22 -2.25 7.13
N THR A 393 -26.42 -1.77 6.79
CA THR A 393 -27.31 -2.38 5.79
C THR A 393 -28.05 -1.34 4.97
N GLU A 394 -28.57 -1.73 3.81
CA GLU A 394 -29.52 -0.93 3.04
C GLU A 394 -30.97 -1.07 3.53
N ASP A 395 -31.26 -2.13 4.30
CA ASP A 395 -32.62 -2.51 4.69
C ASP A 395 -32.86 -2.24 6.19
N PHE A 396 -33.68 -1.24 6.46
CA PHE A 396 -34.04 -0.83 7.82
C PHE A 396 -34.75 -1.94 8.60
N ASP A 397 -35.67 -2.66 7.94
CA ASP A 397 -36.47 -3.70 8.58
C ASP A 397 -35.60 -4.91 8.90
N TYR A 398 -34.70 -5.27 7.97
CA TYR A 398 -33.69 -6.29 8.23
C TYR A 398 -32.79 -5.94 9.42
N MET A 399 -32.32 -4.70 9.52
CA MET A 399 -31.50 -4.27 10.67
C MET A 399 -32.26 -4.40 12.00
N THR A 400 -33.55 -4.06 11.98
CA THR A 400 -34.42 -4.15 13.15
C THR A 400 -34.60 -5.61 13.58
N GLN A 401 -34.73 -6.55 12.63
CA GLN A 401 -34.81 -7.98 12.90
C GLN A 401 -33.47 -8.58 13.36
N LEU A 402 -32.34 -8.06 12.84
CA LEU A 402 -31.01 -8.55 13.21
C LEU A 402 -30.78 -8.47 14.73
N LYS A 403 -31.28 -7.40 15.37
CA LYS A 403 -31.25 -7.22 16.82
C LYS A 403 -31.75 -8.46 17.58
N ASP A 404 -32.85 -9.06 17.14
CA ASP A 404 -33.47 -10.21 17.82
C ASP A 404 -32.66 -11.51 17.66
N THR A 405 -31.76 -11.54 16.67
CA THR A 405 -30.92 -12.72 16.35
C THR A 405 -29.52 -12.67 16.96
N LEU A 406 -29.04 -11.51 17.41
CA LEU A 406 -27.69 -11.37 17.99
C LEU A 406 -27.57 -12.03 19.38
N HIS A 407 -28.69 -12.30 20.06
CA HIS A 407 -28.77 -12.99 21.35
C HIS A 407 -27.78 -12.46 22.42
N VAL A 408 -27.59 -11.15 22.45
CA VAL A 408 -26.66 -10.50 23.39
C VAL A 408 -27.29 -10.41 24.79
N LYS A 409 -26.53 -10.74 25.83
CA LYS A 409 -26.96 -10.65 27.22
C LYS A 409 -26.61 -9.31 27.86
N GLU A 410 -25.38 -8.86 27.64
CA GLU A 410 -24.81 -7.67 28.26
C GLU A 410 -24.17 -6.79 27.20
N ILE A 411 -24.41 -5.48 27.29
CA ILE A 411 -23.90 -4.46 26.37
C ILE A 411 -23.40 -3.29 27.20
N GLU A 412 -22.11 -2.99 27.08
CA GLU A 412 -21.48 -1.90 27.80
C GLU A 412 -20.62 -1.06 26.86
N ILE A 413 -20.48 0.24 27.13
CA ILE A 413 -19.54 1.09 26.41
C ILE A 413 -18.13 0.59 26.73
N ALA A 414 -17.31 0.39 25.70
CA ALA A 414 -15.96 -0.12 25.87
C ALA A 414 -15.16 0.75 26.86
N PRO A 415 -14.44 0.14 27.82
CA PRO A 415 -13.70 0.88 28.83
C PRO A 415 -12.62 1.75 28.19
N PRO A 416 -12.20 2.84 28.86
CA PRO A 416 -11.10 3.65 28.37
C PRO A 416 -9.82 2.82 28.31
N HIS A 417 -9.03 3.01 27.26
CA HIS A 417 -7.74 2.36 27.14
C HIS A 417 -6.78 2.83 28.23
N ALA A 418 -5.93 1.91 28.69
CA ALA A 418 -4.93 2.21 29.69
C ALA A 418 -3.97 3.31 29.20
N HIS A 419 -3.69 4.27 30.08
CA HIS A 419 -2.89 5.46 29.73
C HIS A 419 -1.47 5.08 29.28
N ASP A 420 -0.86 4.06 29.90
CA ASP A 420 0.48 3.59 29.59
C ASP A 420 0.58 2.99 28.18
N VAL A 421 -0.47 2.27 27.72
CA VAL A 421 -0.55 1.74 26.36
C VAL A 421 -0.67 2.87 25.34
N LEU A 422 -1.54 3.84 25.57
CA LEU A 422 -1.68 5.00 24.68
C LEU A 422 -0.40 5.87 24.67
N ALA A 423 0.23 6.06 25.82
CA ALA A 423 1.51 6.76 25.93
C ALA A 423 2.61 6.04 25.13
N LEU A 424 2.65 4.71 25.18
CA LEU A 424 3.59 3.91 24.40
C LEU A 424 3.41 4.15 22.89
N HIS A 425 2.17 4.16 22.40
CA HIS A 425 1.90 4.43 20.98
C HIS A 425 2.22 5.88 20.58
N ARG A 426 1.89 6.87 21.42
CA ARG A 426 2.08 8.31 21.10
C ARG A 426 3.52 8.79 21.29
N HIS A 427 4.24 8.26 22.28
CA HIS A 427 5.54 8.79 22.73
C HIS A 427 6.68 7.76 22.69
N GLY A 428 6.38 6.47 22.50
CA GLY A 428 7.38 5.41 22.44
C GLY A 428 7.82 4.87 23.80
N HIS A 429 7.26 5.42 24.89
CA HIS A 429 7.49 4.94 26.26
C HIS A 429 6.26 5.11 27.14
N LYS A 430 6.18 4.30 28.20
CA LYS A 430 5.03 4.26 29.12
C LYS A 430 4.90 5.50 30.02
N LEU A 431 5.96 6.31 30.13
CA LEU A 431 6.05 7.47 31.04
C LEU A 431 5.28 8.72 30.56
N GLY A 432 4.45 8.62 29.51
CA GLY A 432 3.66 9.75 29.00
C GLY A 432 4.39 10.65 28.01
N GLY A 433 3.95 11.91 27.88
CA GLY A 433 4.43 12.85 26.84
C GLY A 433 5.58 13.78 27.22
N LEU A 434 6.09 13.69 28.46
CA LEU A 434 7.22 14.51 28.90
C LEU A 434 8.56 13.92 28.40
N PRO A 435 9.49 14.75 27.90
CA PRO A 435 10.79 14.27 27.43
C PRO A 435 11.53 13.44 28.49
N ILE A 436 12.29 12.43 28.07
CA ILE A 436 13.07 11.57 28.97
C ILE A 436 13.98 12.39 29.91
N ILE A 437 14.52 13.52 29.43
CA ILE A 437 15.35 14.44 30.23
C ILE A 437 14.61 14.95 31.46
N PHE A 438 13.31 15.25 31.36
CA PHE A 438 12.50 15.67 32.50
C PHE A 438 12.50 14.60 33.59
N TRP A 439 12.31 13.33 33.21
CA TRP A 439 12.31 12.21 34.15
C TRP A 439 13.68 11.95 34.77
N ILE A 440 14.76 12.14 34.01
CA ILE A 440 16.14 12.06 34.52
C ILE A 440 16.38 13.16 35.56
N VAL A 441 15.99 14.40 35.26
CA VAL A 441 16.13 15.55 36.17
C VAL A 441 15.29 15.36 37.44
N LEU A 442 14.05 14.89 37.30
CA LEU A 442 13.18 14.58 38.44
C LEU A 442 13.79 13.49 39.32
N GLY A 443 14.29 12.40 38.72
CA GLY A 443 14.96 11.33 39.45
C GLY A 443 16.21 11.81 40.20
N PHE A 444 17.01 12.67 39.55
CA PHE A 444 18.17 13.30 40.19
C PHE A 444 17.77 14.18 41.38
N LEU A 445 16.74 15.01 41.22
CA LEU A 445 16.24 15.88 42.28
C LEU A 445 15.73 15.07 43.49
N ILE A 446 14.98 14.01 43.23
CA ILE A 446 14.50 13.08 44.26
C ILE A 446 15.70 12.45 44.99
N LEU A 447 16.72 11.99 44.27
CA LEU A 447 17.91 11.38 44.88
C LEU A 447 18.67 12.38 45.75
N VAL A 448 18.91 13.60 45.27
CA VAL A 448 19.55 14.67 46.05
C VAL A 448 18.74 15.00 47.32
N PHE A 449 17.42 15.07 47.20
CA PHE A 449 16.53 15.31 48.34
C PHE A 449 16.64 14.19 49.39
N HIS A 450 16.62 12.93 48.98
CA HIS A 450 16.76 11.80 49.91
C HIS A 450 18.15 11.75 50.55
N LEU A 451 19.22 12.06 49.81
CA LEU A 451 20.57 12.18 50.38
C LEU A 451 20.65 13.30 51.41
N PHE A 452 19.97 14.43 51.17
CA PHE A 452 19.90 15.54 52.12
C PHE A 452 19.12 15.14 53.39
N LEU A 453 18.00 14.44 53.26
CA LEU A 453 17.25 13.89 54.40
C LEU A 453 18.10 12.90 55.21
N VAL A 454 18.78 11.97 54.54
CA VAL A 454 19.69 11.02 55.21
C VAL A 454 20.80 11.75 55.94
N LYS A 455 21.40 12.78 55.34
CA LYS A 455 22.43 13.61 56.00
C LYS A 455 21.89 14.29 57.26
N ILE A 456 20.66 14.82 57.22
CA ILE A 456 20.02 15.42 58.40
C ILE A 456 19.84 14.37 59.49
N VAL A 457 19.26 13.21 59.16
CA VAL A 457 19.03 12.12 60.13
C VAL A 457 20.34 11.60 60.72
N LEU A 458 21.40 11.42 59.92
CA LEU A 458 22.71 11.00 60.41
C LEU A 458 23.40 12.04 61.31
N ASN A 459 23.22 13.34 61.01
CA ASN A 459 23.70 14.42 61.86
C ASN A 459 22.94 14.49 63.19
N GLU A 460 21.64 14.22 63.17
CA GLU A 460 20.78 14.22 64.35
C GLU A 460 21.01 12.98 65.23
N MET A 461 21.29 11.82 64.63
CA MET A 461 21.72 10.60 65.33
C MET A 461 23.19 10.63 65.80
N GLY A 462 23.90 11.75 65.63
CA GLY A 462 25.20 11.99 66.27
C GLY A 462 26.42 11.30 65.63
N PHE A 463 26.29 10.73 64.42
CA PHE A 463 27.36 9.89 63.83
C PHE A 463 28.64 10.66 63.45
N PHE A 464 28.60 12.00 63.36
CA PHE A 464 29.74 12.85 62.98
C PHE A 464 30.26 13.80 64.08
N LYS A 465 29.79 13.68 65.33
CA LYS A 465 30.40 14.41 66.46
C LYS A 465 31.50 13.56 67.09
N HIS A 466 32.76 13.96 66.87
CA HIS A 466 34.04 13.59 67.51
C HIS A 466 35.05 13.31 66.37
N THR A 467 36.16 14.04 66.17
CA THR A 467 37.09 14.67 67.11
C THR A 467 37.87 15.81 66.42
N THR A 468 38.07 16.94 67.09
CA THR A 468 39.28 17.77 66.89
C THR A 468 39.89 18.07 68.27
N PRO A 469 41.23 18.00 68.43
CA PRO A 469 41.87 18.05 69.74
C PRO A 469 42.13 19.49 70.21
N ALA A 470 42.02 19.68 71.52
CA ALA A 470 42.25 20.93 72.22
C ALA A 470 43.75 21.30 72.27
N HIS A 471 44.10 22.52 71.86
CA HIS A 471 45.39 23.14 72.17
C HIS A 471 45.27 23.94 73.47
N SER A 472 46.15 23.60 74.42
CA SER A 472 46.31 24.24 75.72
C SER A 472 46.86 25.67 75.61
N ARG A 473 46.24 26.60 76.36
CA ARG A 473 46.71 27.97 76.57
C ARG A 473 47.92 28.02 77.49
N ALA A 474 48.92 28.80 77.10
CA ALA A 474 50.03 29.25 77.94
C ALA A 474 49.55 30.19 79.07
N ARG A 475 50.17 30.07 80.25
CA ARG A 475 50.08 31.02 81.38
C ARG A 475 51.20 32.05 81.25
N VAL A 476 50.86 33.33 81.41
CA VAL A 476 51.79 34.37 81.90
C VAL A 476 51.09 35.07 83.05
N LEU A 477 51.79 35.06 84.20
CA LEU A 477 51.64 35.79 85.46
C LEU A 477 50.23 36.06 86.01
#